data_AF-A4CXK3-F1
#
_entry.id   AF-A4CXK3-F1
#
_cell.length_a   1.000
_cell.length_b   1.000
_cell.length_c   1.000
_cell.angle_alpha   90.00
_cell.angle_beta   90.00
_cell.angle_gamma   90.00
#
_symmetry.space_group_name_H-M   'P 1'
#
loop_
_entity.id
_entity.type
_entity.pdbx_description
1 polymer ?
#
loop_
_entity_poly.entity_id
_entity_poly.type
_entity_poly.pdbx_seq_one_letter_code
_entity_poly.pdbx_strand_id
1 'polypeptide(L)' 'MNSTTRGVIYVSVWVVIWGTASSLVDWLLLNADLYETGSFGQVATFIGYGAAAAVLAVKTSGRFLSSGRQDDPDA' A
#
# COMPACT_ATOMS: atom_id res chain seq x y z
N MET A 1 6.65 -20.26 -7.98
CA MET A 1 6.53 -19.60 -6.66
C MET A 1 5.11 -19.84 -6.15
N ASN A 2 4.91 -20.26 -4.90
CA ASN A 2 3.56 -20.61 -4.41
C ASN A 2 2.61 -19.40 -4.47
N SER A 3 1.32 -19.63 -4.76
CA SER A 3 0.31 -18.58 -4.91
C SER A 3 0.19 -17.72 -3.64
N THR A 4 0.26 -18.36 -2.46
CA THR A 4 0.30 -17.69 -1.16
C THR A 4 1.52 -16.77 -1.02
N THR A 5 2.71 -17.24 -1.39
CA THR A 5 3.95 -16.44 -1.32
C THR A 5 3.87 -15.21 -2.23
N ARG A 6 3.29 -15.36 -3.43
CA ARG A 6 3.06 -14.22 -4.34
C ARG A 6 2.09 -13.21 -3.75
N GLY A 7 1.02 -13.69 -3.11
CA GLY A 7 0.07 -12.83 -2.38
C GLY A 7 0.74 -12.04 -1.26
N VAL A 8 1.55 -12.71 -0.42
CA VAL A 8 2.29 -12.04 0.67
C VAL A 8 3.22 -10.96 0.12
N ILE A 9 4.04 -11.29 -0.88
CA ILE A 9 4.96 -10.32 -1.50
C ILE A 9 4.20 -9.13 -2.08
N TYR A 10 3.09 -9.39 -2.76
CA TYR A 10 2.26 -8.35 -3.35
C TYR A 10 1.75 -7.35 -2.30
N VAL A 11 1.20 -7.86 -1.19
CA VAL A 11 0.71 -7.01 -0.09
C VAL A 11 1.88 -6.28 0.59
N SER A 12 3.00 -6.96 0.83
CA SER A 12 4.19 -6.35 1.43
C SER A 12 4.71 -5.15 0.63
N VAL A 13 4.75 -5.25 -0.71
CA VAL A 13 5.16 -4.13 -1.57
C VAL A 13 4.21 -2.94 -1.39
N TRP A 14 2.91 -3.16 -1.38
CA TRP A 14 1.93 -2.09 -1.16
C TRP A 14 2.04 -1.45 0.22
N VAL A 15 2.33 -2.22 1.27
CA VAL A 15 2.57 -1.70 2.62
C VAL A 15 3.81 -0.79 2.65
N VAL A 16 4.90 -1.18 1.99
CA VAL A 16 6.11 -0.35 1.90
C VAL A 16 5.85 0.94 1.13
N ILE A 17 5.13 0.87 0.01
CA ILE A 17 4.76 2.05 -0.78
C ILE A 17 3.91 3.01 0.07
N TRP A 18 2.88 2.49 0.75
CA TRP A 18 2.03 3.27 1.63
C TRP A 18 2.85 3.95 2.74
N GLY A 19 3.65 3.18 3.48
CA GLY A 19 4.46 3.70 4.59
C GLY A 19 5.46 4.77 4.13
N THR A 20 6.10 4.57 2.98
CA THR A 20 7.07 5.54 2.43
C THR A 20 6.39 6.82 1.97
N ALA A 21 5.29 6.72 1.22
CA ALA A 21 4.57 7.88 0.70
C ALA A 21 3.94 8.71 1.84
N SER A 22 3.31 8.04 2.80
CA SER A 22 2.72 8.71 3.97
C SER A 22 3.78 9.38 4.84
N SER A 23 4.92 8.73 5.10
CA SER A 23 6.02 9.34 5.87
C SER A 23 6.63 10.55 5.17
N LEU A 24 6.79 10.50 3.84
CA LEU A 24 7.31 11.64 3.06
C LEU A 24 6.37 12.84 3.15
N VAL A 25 5.07 12.60 3.01
CA VAL A 25 4.05 13.66 3.05
C VAL A 25 3.92 14.20 4.47
N ASP A 26 3.91 13.32 5.47
CA ASP A 26 3.89 13.73 6.88
C ASP A 26 5.08 14.62 7.23
N TRP A 27 6.28 14.24 6.77
CA TRP A 27 7.47 15.08 6.93
C TRP A 27 7.31 16.45 6.27
N LEU A 28 6.80 16.52 5.04
CA LEU A 28 6.56 17.79 4.34
C LEU A 28 5.54 18.67 5.07
N LEU A 29 4.45 18.09 5.57
CA LEU A 29 3.37 18.83 6.24
C LEU A 29 3.80 19.35 7.61
N LEU A 30 4.56 18.56 8.37
CA LEU A 30 5.19 19.00 9.61
C LEU A 30 6.19 20.14 9.36
N ASN A 31 7.03 20.01 8.33
CA ASN A 31 8.06 21.00 8.03
C ASN A 31 7.47 22.30 7.42
N ALA A 32 6.23 22.24 6.92
CA ALA A 32 5.47 23.38 6.43
C ALA A 32 4.59 24.04 7.52
N ASP A 33 4.67 23.58 8.78
CA ASP A 33 3.87 24.09 9.91
C ASP A 33 2.35 24.00 9.66
N LEU A 34 1.92 23.06 8.82
CA LEU A 34 0.50 22.87 8.47
C LEU A 34 -0.28 22.13 9.56
N TYR A 35 0.42 21.35 10.40
CA TYR A 35 -0.10 20.78 11.63
C TYR A 35 1.03 20.39 12.59
N GLU A 36 0.73 20.33 13.90
CA GLU A 36 1.69 19.92 14.93
C GLU A 36 1.88 18.40 15.01
N THR A 37 3.00 17.97 15.60
CA THR A 37 3.28 16.55 15.85
C THR A 37 2.24 15.94 16.79
N GLY A 38 1.68 14.79 16.45
CA GLY A 38 0.61 14.13 17.21
C GLY A 38 -0.79 14.73 16.99
N SER A 39 -0.93 15.64 16.03
CA SER A 39 -2.22 16.21 15.66
C SER A 39 -3.08 15.25 14.84
N PHE A 40 -4.37 15.57 14.74
CA PHE A 40 -5.31 14.86 13.89
C PHE A 40 -4.91 14.91 12.39
N GLY A 41 -4.18 15.94 11.95
CA GLY A 41 -3.68 16.09 10.58
C GLY A 41 -2.71 14.97 10.19
N GLN A 42 -1.79 14.61 11.09
CA GLN A 42 -0.87 13.49 10.90
C GLN A 42 -1.61 12.16 10.71
N VAL A 43 -2.60 11.89 11.56
CA VAL A 43 -3.43 10.67 11.46
C VAL A 43 -4.20 10.65 10.14
N ALA A 44 -4.80 11.78 9.74
CA ALA A 44 -5.53 11.90 8.49
C ALA A 44 -4.64 11.63 7.27
N THR A 45 -3.39 12.10 7.27
CA THR A 45 -2.41 11.84 6.20
C THR A 45 -2.16 10.34 6.03
N PHE A 46 -1.88 9.63 7.13
CA PHE A 46 -1.61 8.18 7.07
C PHE A 46 -2.83 7.38 6.63
N ILE A 47 -4.02 7.70 7.16
CA ILE A 47 -5.27 7.03 6.77
C ILE A 47 -5.62 7.31 5.30
N GLY A 48 -5.50 8.56 4.86
CA GLY A 48 -5.79 8.97 3.49
C GLY A 48 -4.90 8.27 2.47
N TYR A 49 -3.58 8.27 2.71
CA TYR A 49 -2.64 7.52 1.86
C TYR A 49 -2.85 6.01 1.95
N GLY A 50 -3.26 5.48 3.11
CA GLY A 50 -3.55 4.06 3.29
C GLY A 50 -4.76 3.61 2.49
N ALA A 51 -5.84 4.40 2.53
CA ALA A 51 -7.03 4.16 1.73
C ALA A 51 -6.73 4.22 0.23
N ALA A 52 -5.97 5.22 -0.22
CA ALA A 52 -5.56 5.34 -1.62
C ALA A 52 -4.71 4.14 -2.07
N ALA A 53 -3.72 3.74 -1.27
CA ALA A 53 -2.87 2.59 -1.54
C ALA A 53 -3.70 1.28 -1.59
N ALA A 54 -4.64 1.10 -0.65
CA ALA A 54 -5.52 -0.07 -0.63
C ALA A 54 -6.40 -0.16 -1.88
N VAL A 55 -7.01 0.96 -2.31
CA VAL A 55 -7.83 1.01 -3.53
C VAL A 55 -7.00 0.64 -4.75
N LEU A 56 -5.80 1.20 -4.89
CA LEU A 56 -4.91 0.88 -6.00
C LEU A 56 -4.43 -0.58 -5.94
N ALA A 57 -4.13 -1.10 -4.75
CA ALA A 57 -3.74 -2.49 -4.54
C ALA A 57 -4.86 -3.46 -4.94
N VAL A 58 -6.11 -3.18 -4.56
CA VAL A 58 -7.26 -4.01 -4.96
C VAL A 58 -7.45 -3.94 -6.47
N LYS A 59 -7.43 -2.74 -7.05
CA LYS A 59 -7.61 -2.54 -8.50
C LYS A 59 -6.55 -3.25 -9.35
N THR A 60 -5.30 -3.26 -8.89
CA THR A 60 -4.18 -3.87 -9.62
C THR A 60 -3.96 -5.34 -9.28
N SER A 61 -4.63 -5.87 -8.25
CA SER A 61 -4.45 -7.24 -7.76
C SER A 61 -4.69 -8.30 -8.83
N GLY A 62 -5.74 -8.15 -9.65
CA GLY A 62 -6.07 -9.10 -10.71
C GLY A 62 -4.95 -9.26 -11.75
N ARG A 63 -4.16 -8.22 -12.01
CA ARG A 63 -3.04 -8.28 -12.95
C ARG A 63 -1.86 -9.07 -12.40
N PHE A 64 -1.55 -8.90 -11.11
CA PHE A 64 -0.36 -9.49 -10.50
C PHE A 64 -0.61 -10.85 -9.84
N LEU A 65 -1.86 -11.09 -9.39
CA LEU A 65 -2.26 -12.33 -8.73
C LEU A 65 -2.86 -13.36 -9.67
N SER A 66 -3.25 -13.01 -10.90
CA SER A 66 -3.84 -13.96 -11.87
C SER A 66 -2.79 -14.67 -12.76
N SER A 67 -1.59 -14.09 -12.95
CA SER A 67 -0.51 -14.64 -13.78
C SER A 67 0.16 -15.93 -13.24
N GLY A 68 -0.53 -16.74 -12.45
CA GLY A 68 -0.03 -18.06 -12.00
C GLY A 68 -1.12 -19.09 -11.81
N ARG A 69 -2.31 -18.87 -12.37
CA ARG A 69 -3.37 -19.89 -12.49
C ARG A 69 -3.09 -20.86 -13.65
N GLN A 70 -2.12 -20.56 -14.52
CA GLN A 70 -1.86 -21.31 -15.75
C GLN A 70 -0.87 -22.48 -15.59
N ASP A 71 -0.30 -22.69 -14.41
CA ASP A 71 0.64 -23.78 -14.12
C ASP A 71 0.01 -24.90 -13.26
N ASP A 72 -1.30 -25.12 -13.40
CA ASP A 72 -1.99 -26.28 -12.80
C ASP A 72 -2.52 -27.15 -13.96
N PRO A 73 -1.78 -28.19 -14.40
CA PRO A 73 -2.19 -29.04 -15.52
C PRO A 73 -3.41 -29.94 -15.22
N ASP A 74 -3.94 -29.95 -14.00
CA ASP A 74 -4.99 -30.87 -13.55
C ASP A 74 -6.21 -30.20 -12.87
N ALA A 75 -6.50 -28.92 -13.19
CA ALA A 75 -7.68 -28.20 -12.67
C ALA A 75 -8.90 -28.25 -13.61
#